data_AF-A0A385MTB5-F1
#
_entry.id   AF-A0A385MTB5-F1
#
_cell.length_a   1.000
_cell.length_b   1.000
_cell.length_c   1.000
_cell.angle_alpha   90.00
_cell.angle_beta   90.00
_cell.angle_gamma   90.00
#
_symmetry.space_group_name_H-M   'P 1'
#
loop_
_entity.id
_entity.type
_entity.pdbx_description
1 polymer ?
#
loop_
_entity_poly.entity_id
_entity_poly.type
_entity_poly.pdbx_seq_one_letter_code
_entity_poly.pdbx_strand_id
1 'polypeptide(L)'
;MTEPTAKFKTIIEFHGMLLTVITYENTDYIPLKPIVEMLGLQWKSAREAAISGDNRELYGCCELKEPVFNSFDTLKGAKNTMFILLESCEMYLARVNTTRVRANGNETVADNLLALQKEWRKALHDYETKGIAFKASKGSDLVKLDKIKDPHIRAEYARDINERYGMNIPIGRQTVMDV
;
A
#
# COMPACT_ATOMS: atom_id res chain seq x y z
N MET A 1 5.80 -16.80 -32.05
CA MET A 1 5.27 -16.10 -30.86
C MET A 1 6.45 -15.41 -30.20
N THR A 2 6.41 -14.08 -30.08
CA THR A 2 7.44 -13.32 -29.35
C THR A 2 7.34 -13.71 -27.88
N GLU A 3 8.45 -14.09 -27.25
CA GLU A 3 8.45 -14.37 -25.82
C GLU A 3 7.92 -13.16 -25.05
N PRO A 4 6.98 -13.36 -24.09
CA PRO A 4 6.50 -12.25 -23.28
C PRO A 4 7.70 -11.64 -22.57
N THR A 5 7.95 -10.36 -22.84
CA THR A 5 9.05 -9.59 -22.25
C THR A 5 8.45 -8.59 -21.29
N ALA A 6 8.99 -8.50 -20.07
CA ALA A 6 8.61 -7.47 -19.11
C ALA A 6 8.79 -6.09 -19.72
N LYS A 7 7.79 -5.21 -19.57
CA LYS A 7 7.82 -3.84 -20.07
C LYS A 7 7.71 -2.86 -18.92
N PHE A 8 8.49 -1.80 -18.95
CA PHE A 8 8.29 -0.68 -18.05
C PHE A 8 6.88 -0.10 -18.26
N LYS A 9 6.17 0.18 -17.16
CA LYS A 9 4.86 0.82 -17.16
C LYS A 9 4.93 2.25 -16.63
N THR A 10 5.38 2.40 -15.39
CA THR A 10 5.41 3.70 -14.68
C THR A 10 6.31 3.66 -13.45
N ILE A 11 6.44 4.79 -12.76
CA ILE A 11 7.02 4.90 -11.44
C ILE A 11 5.90 5.34 -10.47
N ILE A 12 5.84 4.72 -9.30
CA ILE A 12 4.90 5.10 -8.23
C ILE A 12 5.67 5.61 -7.01
N GLU A 13 5.08 6.58 -6.31
CA GLU A 13 5.52 6.91 -4.96
C GLU A 13 4.85 5.96 -3.96
N PHE A 14 5.66 5.28 -3.16
CA PHE A 14 5.22 4.30 -2.19
C PHE A 14 5.96 4.51 -0.88
N HIS A 15 5.27 5.08 0.11
CA HIS A 15 5.81 5.39 1.45
C HIS A 15 7.13 6.19 1.42
N GLY A 16 7.24 7.18 0.52
CA GLY A 16 8.43 8.00 0.38
C GLY A 16 9.54 7.40 -0.51
N MET A 17 9.26 6.27 -1.17
CA MET A 17 10.13 5.69 -2.18
C MET A 17 9.52 5.78 -3.58
N LEU A 18 10.39 5.83 -4.59
CA LEU A 18 10.00 5.66 -5.98
C LEU A 18 10.21 4.20 -6.39
N LEU A 19 9.12 3.50 -6.71
CA LEU A 19 9.16 2.12 -7.18
C LEU A 19 8.85 2.06 -8.67
N THR A 20 9.66 1.31 -9.41
CA THR A 20 9.41 0.99 -10.81
C THR A 20 8.31 -0.06 -10.91
N VAL A 21 7.32 0.19 -11.75
CA VAL A 21 6.27 -0.76 -12.09
C VAL A 21 6.55 -1.31 -13.48
N ILE A 22 6.57 -2.63 -13.59
CA ILE A 22 6.65 -3.34 -14.86
C ILE A 22 5.37 -4.11 -15.11
N THR A 23 5.01 -4.32 -16.36
CA THR A 23 3.93 -5.22 -16.76
C THR A 23 4.52 -6.44 -17.45
N TYR A 24 4.10 -7.62 -17.00
CA TYR A 24 4.43 -8.92 -17.58
C TYR A 24 3.15 -9.75 -17.61
N GLU A 25 2.81 -10.33 -18.77
CA GLU A 25 1.57 -11.11 -18.96
C GLU A 25 0.31 -10.38 -18.45
N ASN A 26 0.16 -9.10 -18.83
CA ASN A 26 -0.94 -8.21 -18.42
C ASN A 26 -1.09 -8.00 -16.90
N THR A 27 -0.06 -8.36 -16.13
CA THR A 27 -0.04 -8.24 -14.68
C THR A 27 1.08 -7.28 -14.26
N ASP A 28 0.81 -6.44 -13.27
CA ASP A 28 1.75 -5.44 -12.80
C ASP A 28 2.59 -5.95 -11.63
N TYR A 29 3.88 -5.68 -11.68
CA TYR A 29 4.86 -6.12 -10.70
C TYR A 29 5.76 -4.96 -10.27
N ILE A 30 6.29 -5.09 -9.05
CA ILE A 30 7.29 -4.19 -8.47
C ILE A 30 8.50 -4.98 -7.98
N PRO A 31 9.72 -4.41 -8.02
CA PRO A 31 10.90 -5.08 -7.51
C PRO A 31 10.81 -5.17 -5.98
N LEU A 32 11.07 -6.35 -5.42
CA LEU A 32 10.98 -6.58 -3.98
C LEU A 32 12.19 -5.98 -3.23
N LYS A 33 13.36 -5.99 -3.85
CA LYS A 33 14.61 -5.61 -3.18
C LYS A 33 14.62 -4.17 -2.63
N PRO A 34 14.18 -3.13 -3.38
CA PRO A 34 14.08 -1.77 -2.83
C PRO A 34 13.20 -1.68 -1.59
N ILE A 35 12.11 -2.45 -1.54
CA ILE A 35 11.20 -2.51 -0.37
C ILE A 35 11.92 -3.10 0.84
N VAL A 36 12.66 -4.19 0.63
CA VAL A 36 13.44 -4.86 1.69
C VAL A 36 14.54 -3.94 2.23
N GLU A 37 15.24 -3.22 1.35
CA GLU A 37 16.30 -2.28 1.72
C GLU A 37 15.75 -1.09 2.50
N MET A 38 14.60 -0.55 2.10
CA MET A 38 13.90 0.50 2.86
C MET A 38 13.55 0.07 4.28
N LEU A 39 13.10 -1.18 4.45
CA LEU A 39 12.80 -1.76 5.75
C LEU A 39 14.07 -2.06 6.56
N GLY A 40 15.26 -1.88 5.98
CA GLY A 40 16.54 -2.23 6.62
C GLY A 40 16.70 -3.73 6.83
N LEU A 41 15.98 -4.58 6.10
CA LEU A 41 16.02 -6.03 6.27
C LEU A 41 17.10 -6.67 5.38
N GLN A 42 17.61 -7.83 5.82
CA GLN A 42 18.62 -8.56 5.05
C GLN A 42 18.02 -9.21 3.80
N TRP A 43 18.50 -8.81 2.62
CA TRP A 43 17.97 -9.26 1.32
C TRP A 43 17.80 -10.77 1.22
N LYS A 44 18.86 -11.52 1.52
CA LYS A 44 18.85 -12.99 1.40
C LYS A 44 17.71 -13.61 2.23
N SER A 45 17.57 -13.19 3.48
CA SER A 45 16.53 -13.74 4.37
C SER A 45 15.12 -13.33 3.95
N ALA A 46 14.95 -12.09 3.52
CA ALA A 46 13.66 -11.59 3.04
C ALA A 46 13.22 -12.28 1.74
N ARG A 47 14.17 -12.50 0.81
CA ARG A 47 13.95 -13.25 -0.43
C ARG A 47 13.50 -14.68 -0.15
N GLU A 48 14.23 -15.41 0.69
CA GLU A 48 13.87 -16.79 1.06
C GLU A 48 12.50 -16.86 1.74
N ALA A 49 12.19 -15.92 2.63
CA ALA A 49 10.87 -15.85 3.26
C ALA A 49 9.75 -15.58 2.25
N ALA A 50 9.98 -14.72 1.25
CA ALA A 50 8.99 -14.39 0.23
C ALA A 50 8.63 -15.59 -0.68
N ILE A 51 9.59 -16.47 -0.96
CA ILE A 51 9.37 -17.65 -1.83
C ILE A 51 9.07 -18.95 -1.08
N SER A 52 9.08 -18.92 0.26
CA SER A 52 8.88 -20.11 1.08
C SER A 52 7.40 -20.50 1.16
N GLY A 53 7.08 -21.76 0.80
CA GLY A 53 5.72 -22.29 0.85
C GLY A 53 4.74 -21.46 0.04
N ASP A 54 3.54 -21.25 0.59
CA ASP A 54 2.45 -20.53 -0.09
C ASP A 54 2.72 -19.03 -0.25
N ASN A 55 3.77 -18.48 0.37
CA ASN A 55 4.14 -17.08 0.19
C ASN A 55 4.48 -16.77 -1.27
N ARG A 56 5.05 -17.74 -2.00
CA ARG A 56 5.38 -17.56 -3.42
C ARG A 56 4.14 -17.27 -4.24
N GLU A 57 3.05 -17.98 -3.97
CA GLU A 57 1.77 -17.79 -4.64
C GLU A 57 1.06 -16.54 -4.13
N LEU A 58 1.00 -16.35 -2.80
CA LEU A 58 0.36 -15.21 -2.16
C LEU A 58 0.93 -13.86 -2.61
N TYR A 59 2.24 -13.78 -2.85
CA TYR A 59 2.89 -12.57 -3.33
C TYR A 59 3.06 -12.52 -4.86
N GLY A 60 2.72 -13.61 -5.55
CA GLY A 60 3.01 -13.83 -6.97
C GLY A 60 4.48 -13.58 -7.32
N CYS A 61 5.40 -14.20 -6.57
CA CYS A 61 6.83 -13.99 -6.78
C CYS A 61 7.31 -14.54 -8.12
N CYS A 62 8.03 -13.72 -8.88
CA CYS A 62 8.69 -14.12 -10.12
C CYS A 62 10.09 -13.49 -10.24
N GLU A 63 10.93 -14.07 -11.09
CA GLU A 63 12.22 -13.48 -11.47
C GLU A 63 12.11 -12.92 -12.89
N LEU A 64 12.30 -11.62 -13.03
CA LEU A 64 12.24 -10.91 -14.30
C LEU A 64 13.48 -10.06 -14.47
N LYS A 65 13.80 -9.72 -15.72
CA LYS A 65 14.86 -8.75 -16.02
C LYS A 65 14.38 -7.35 -15.67
N GLU A 66 15.09 -6.69 -14.78
CA GLU A 66 14.80 -5.29 -14.44
C GLU A 66 15.16 -4.37 -15.61
N PRO A 67 14.27 -3.47 -16.06
CA PRO A 67 14.60 -2.49 -17.10
C PRO A 67 15.73 -1.55 -16.64
N VAL A 68 16.74 -1.39 -17.48
CA VAL A 68 17.93 -0.56 -17.23
C VAL A 68 17.78 0.75 -18.01
N PHE A 69 17.53 1.87 -17.33
CA PHE A 69 17.22 3.18 -17.96
C PHE A 69 18.46 4.00 -18.40
N ASN A 70 19.60 3.34 -18.57
CA ASN A 70 20.92 3.97 -18.75
C ASN A 70 21.62 3.55 -20.05
N SER A 71 20.88 3.01 -21.04
CA SER A 71 21.41 2.55 -22.33
C SER A 71 20.38 2.70 -23.45
N PHE A 72 20.84 2.91 -24.69
CA PHE A 72 20.03 2.84 -25.92
C PHE A 72 19.36 1.47 -26.10
N ASP A 73 19.88 0.44 -25.44
CA ASP A 73 19.30 -0.89 -25.28
C ASP A 73 19.01 -1.13 -23.79
N THR A 74 17.74 -1.00 -23.41
CA THR A 74 17.24 -0.98 -22.03
C THR A 74 17.31 -2.34 -21.31
N LEU A 75 17.75 -3.40 -21.99
CA LEU A 75 17.90 -4.74 -21.42
C LEU A 75 19.35 -5.25 -21.42
N LYS A 76 20.29 -4.53 -22.05
CA LYS A 76 21.70 -4.91 -22.09
C LYS A 76 22.33 -4.75 -20.69
N GLY A 77 22.61 -5.87 -20.04
CA GLY A 77 23.14 -5.92 -18.68
C GLY A 77 22.08 -5.98 -17.58
N ALA A 78 20.79 -6.10 -17.93
CA ALA A 78 19.70 -6.31 -16.99
C ALA A 78 19.92 -7.62 -16.21
N LYS A 79 20.00 -7.51 -14.88
CA LYS A 79 20.06 -8.67 -13.99
C LYS A 79 18.64 -9.15 -13.71
N ASN A 80 18.49 -10.47 -13.59
CA ASN A 80 17.26 -11.00 -13.01
C ASN A 80 17.18 -10.53 -11.56
N THR A 81 16.06 -9.92 -11.20
CA THR A 81 15.72 -9.57 -9.83
C THR A 81 14.36 -10.14 -9.50
N MET A 82 14.06 -10.23 -8.21
CA MET A 82 12.78 -10.75 -7.75
C MET A 82 11.74 -9.65 -7.72
N PHE A 83 10.60 -9.97 -8.29
CA PHE A 83 9.41 -9.14 -8.32
C PHE A 83 8.29 -9.81 -7.52
N ILE A 84 7.38 -8.97 -7.03
CA ILE A 84 6.08 -9.39 -6.47
C ILE A 84 4.97 -8.64 -7.20
N LEU A 85 3.75 -9.17 -7.15
CA LEU A 85 2.58 -8.46 -7.65
C LEU A 85 2.45 -7.11 -6.97
N LEU A 86 2.14 -6.08 -7.76
CA LEU A 86 1.90 -4.74 -7.22
C LEU A 86 0.80 -4.76 -6.15
N GLU A 87 -0.30 -5.47 -6.41
CA GLU A 87 -1.43 -5.62 -5.47
C GLU A 87 -1.12 -6.46 -4.22
N SER A 88 0.00 -7.19 -4.21
CA SER A 88 0.45 -7.98 -3.05
C SER A 88 1.43 -7.22 -2.15
N CYS A 89 1.80 -5.99 -2.51
CA CYS A 89 2.76 -5.19 -1.76
C CYS A 89 2.29 -4.92 -0.33
N GLU A 90 1.03 -4.53 -0.16
CA GLU A 90 0.40 -4.28 1.14
C GLU A 90 0.37 -5.56 1.98
N MET A 91 0.09 -6.72 1.36
CA MET A 91 0.10 -8.02 2.05
C MET A 91 1.52 -8.41 2.52
N TYR A 92 2.54 -8.14 1.71
CA TYR A 92 3.93 -8.32 2.10
C TYR A 92 4.26 -7.48 3.33
N LEU A 93 4.00 -6.17 3.26
CA LEU A 93 4.24 -5.23 4.37
C LEU A 93 3.43 -5.57 5.62
N ALA A 94 2.19 -6.02 5.47
CA ALA A 94 1.33 -6.41 6.59
C ALA A 94 1.93 -7.54 7.44
N ARG A 95 2.75 -8.40 6.83
CA ARG A 95 3.39 -9.55 7.49
C ARG A 95 4.82 -9.29 7.97
N VAL A 96 5.38 -8.12 7.67
CA VAL A 96 6.72 -7.74 8.14
C VAL A 96 6.71 -7.53 9.66
N ASN A 97 7.70 -8.12 10.34
CA ASN A 97 7.89 -7.94 11.77
C ASN A 97 8.59 -6.61 12.06
N THR A 98 7.85 -5.63 12.58
CA THR A 98 8.35 -4.29 12.94
C THR A 98 9.40 -4.30 14.04
N THR A 99 9.43 -5.32 14.91
CA THR A 99 10.50 -5.47 15.91
C THR A 99 11.85 -5.76 15.23
N ARG A 100 11.87 -6.53 14.13
CA ARG A 100 13.09 -6.77 13.35
C ARG A 100 13.55 -5.52 12.61
N VAL A 101 12.61 -4.76 12.04
CA VAL A 101 12.89 -3.46 11.41
C VAL A 101 13.54 -2.51 12.43
N ARG A 102 12.99 -2.43 13.64
CA ARG A 102 13.55 -1.64 14.74
C ARG A 102 14.94 -2.14 15.16
N ALA A 103 15.12 -3.46 15.31
CA ALA A 103 16.41 -4.05 15.68
C ALA A 103 17.53 -3.77 14.66
N ASN A 104 17.19 -3.47 13.41
CA ASN A 104 18.13 -3.06 12.38
C ASN A 104 18.37 -1.54 12.33
N GLY A 105 17.94 -0.80 13.35
CA GLY A 105 18.18 0.64 13.51
C GLY A 105 17.19 1.54 12.78
N ASN A 106 16.09 0.99 12.25
CA ASN A 106 15.13 1.75 11.45
C ASN A 106 13.83 2.02 12.20
N GLU A 107 13.93 2.75 13.32
CA GLU A 107 12.82 2.95 14.26
C GLU A 107 11.64 3.71 13.62
N THR A 108 11.91 4.82 12.93
CA THR A 108 10.88 5.62 12.26
C THR A 108 10.10 4.82 11.22
N VAL A 109 10.79 3.99 10.41
CA VAL A 109 10.12 3.12 9.43
C VAL A 109 9.33 2.02 10.13
N ALA A 110 9.83 1.47 11.24
CA ALA A 110 9.08 0.49 12.03
C ALA A 110 7.78 1.09 12.60
N ASP A 111 7.83 2.33 13.10
CA ASP A 111 6.66 3.02 13.65
C ASP A 111 5.64 3.36 12.56
N ASN A 112 6.10 3.87 11.41
CA ASN A 112 5.24 4.14 10.25
C ASN A 112 4.60 2.84 9.72
N LEU A 113 5.37 1.77 9.60
CA LEU A 113 4.86 0.47 9.17
C LEU A 113 3.84 -0.09 10.17
N LEU A 114 4.08 0.04 11.48
CA LEU A 114 3.13 -0.38 12.50
C LEU A 114 1.82 0.42 12.42
N ALA A 115 1.88 1.72 12.13
CA ALA A 115 0.69 2.54 11.93
C ALA A 115 -0.13 2.04 10.73
N LEU A 116 0.52 1.73 9.60
CA LEU A 116 -0.14 1.16 8.43
C LEU A 116 -0.75 -0.21 8.72
N GLN A 117 -0.01 -1.10 9.40
CA GLN A 117 -0.52 -2.41 9.81
C GLN A 117 -1.77 -2.28 10.69
N LYS A 118 -1.82 -1.30 11.60
CA LYS A 118 -3.01 -1.02 12.42
C LYS A 118 -4.18 -0.50 11.58
N GLU A 119 -3.92 0.36 10.60
CA GLU A 119 -4.91 0.85 9.65
C GLU A 119 -5.51 -0.28 8.81
N TRP A 120 -4.65 -1.11 8.20
CA TRP A 120 -5.08 -2.26 7.40
C TRP A 120 -5.85 -3.30 8.20
N ARG A 121 -5.41 -3.59 9.43
CA ARG A 121 -6.16 -4.46 10.36
C ARG A 121 -7.57 -3.92 10.60
N LYS A 122 -7.72 -2.61 10.80
CA LYS A 122 -9.05 -1.99 10.99
C LYS A 122 -9.86 -2.06 9.70
N ALA A 123 -9.25 -1.76 8.56
CA ALA A 123 -9.91 -1.84 7.26
C ALA A 123 -10.44 -3.25 6.98
N LEU A 124 -9.63 -4.29 7.23
CA LEU A 124 -10.06 -5.67 7.07
C LEU A 124 -11.25 -6.00 7.99
N HIS A 125 -11.20 -5.58 9.26
CA HIS A 125 -12.31 -5.78 10.19
C HIS A 125 -13.60 -5.05 9.76
N ASP A 126 -13.49 -3.80 9.31
CA ASP A 126 -14.65 -3.05 8.81
C ASP A 126 -15.23 -3.69 7.54
N TYR A 127 -14.38 -4.17 6.63
CA TYR A 127 -14.82 -4.90 5.43
C TYR A 127 -15.62 -6.15 5.81
N GLU A 128 -15.09 -6.99 6.70
CA GLU A 128 -15.76 -8.23 7.13
C GLU A 128 -17.07 -7.97 7.90
N THR A 129 -17.12 -6.93 8.74
CA THR A 129 -18.28 -6.68 9.61
C THR A 129 -19.34 -5.78 9.00
N LYS A 130 -18.98 -4.92 8.04
CA LYS A 130 -19.86 -3.91 7.45
C LYS A 130 -20.00 -4.05 5.93
N GLY A 131 -19.27 -4.98 5.31
CA GLY A 131 -19.21 -5.19 3.86
C GLY A 131 -18.40 -4.13 3.10
N ILE A 132 -17.87 -3.13 3.79
CA ILE A 132 -17.10 -2.03 3.18
C ILE A 132 -16.10 -1.45 4.16
N ALA A 133 -14.91 -1.15 3.66
CA ALA A 133 -13.89 -0.40 4.36
C ALA A 133 -13.52 0.82 3.54
N PHE A 134 -13.13 1.91 4.21
CA PHE A 134 -12.51 2.98 3.48
C PHE A 134 -11.37 3.60 4.25
N LYS A 135 -10.30 3.85 3.50
CA LYS A 135 -9.11 4.58 3.93
C LYS A 135 -9.51 5.86 4.65
N ALA A 136 -8.94 6.09 5.83
CA ALA A 136 -9.14 7.33 6.53
C ALA A 136 -8.28 8.38 5.83
N SER A 137 -8.93 9.30 5.13
CA SER A 137 -8.30 10.48 4.57
C SER A 137 -9.30 11.62 4.68
N LYS A 138 -8.80 12.85 4.79
CA LYS A 138 -9.67 14.02 4.83
C LYS A 138 -10.66 14.02 3.66
N GLY A 139 -10.20 13.67 2.45
CA GLY A 139 -11.07 13.59 1.26
C GLY A 139 -12.10 12.46 1.32
N SER A 140 -11.68 11.24 1.65
CA SER A 140 -12.58 10.07 1.71
C SER A 140 -13.60 10.16 2.83
N ASP A 141 -13.23 10.71 3.99
CA ASP A 141 -14.14 10.87 5.13
C ASP A 141 -15.19 11.94 4.88
N LEU A 142 -14.85 13.02 4.17
CA LEU A 142 -15.82 14.01 3.70
C LEU A 142 -16.81 13.41 2.68
N VAL A 143 -16.32 12.59 1.74
CA VAL A 143 -17.17 11.90 0.75
C VAL A 143 -18.10 10.89 1.41
N LYS A 144 -17.64 10.13 2.40
CA LYS A 144 -18.51 9.25 3.20
C LYS A 144 -19.55 10.04 3.96
N LEU A 145 -19.13 11.11 4.64
CA LEU A 145 -20.01 11.94 5.44
C LEU A 145 -21.18 12.41 4.58
N ASP A 146 -20.90 12.83 3.35
CA ASP A 146 -21.93 13.24 2.38
C ASP A 146 -22.94 12.14 2.04
N LYS A 147 -22.48 10.89 1.95
CA LYS A 147 -23.30 9.72 1.61
C LYS A 147 -24.13 9.17 2.77
N ILE A 148 -23.86 9.54 4.03
CA ILE A 148 -24.64 9.10 5.19
C ILE A 148 -25.96 9.86 5.22
N LYS A 149 -27.08 9.12 5.05
CA LYS A 149 -28.44 9.67 5.03
C LYS A 149 -29.05 9.84 6.42
N ASP A 150 -28.68 8.98 7.38
CA ASP A 150 -29.17 9.08 8.74
C ASP A 150 -28.53 10.29 9.44
N PRO A 151 -29.32 11.29 9.89
CA PRO A 151 -28.80 12.52 10.48
C PRO A 151 -28.03 12.30 11.79
N HIS A 152 -28.40 11.29 12.58
CA HIS A 152 -27.76 10.99 13.85
C HIS A 152 -26.39 10.35 13.61
N ILE A 153 -26.33 9.37 12.71
CA ILE A 153 -25.07 8.72 12.32
C ILE A 153 -24.15 9.73 11.64
N ARG A 154 -24.69 10.61 10.79
CA ARG A 154 -23.92 11.68 10.14
C ARG A 154 -23.33 12.65 11.17
N ALA A 155 -24.09 13.03 12.20
CA ALA A 155 -23.62 13.93 13.26
C ALA A 155 -22.48 13.30 14.07
N GLU A 156 -22.59 12.03 14.47
CA GLU A 156 -21.51 11.32 15.18
C GLU A 156 -20.27 11.18 14.29
N TYR A 157 -20.45 10.84 13.01
CA TYR A 157 -19.33 10.73 12.07
C TYR A 157 -18.64 12.09 11.83
N ALA A 158 -19.40 13.20 11.77
CA ALA A 158 -18.84 14.54 11.67
C ALA A 158 -18.01 14.94 12.90
N ARG A 159 -18.45 14.56 14.12
CA ARG A 159 -17.67 14.79 15.36
C ARG A 159 -16.33 14.07 15.34
N ASP A 160 -16.34 12.80 14.98
CA ASP A 160 -15.15 11.97 14.88
C ASP A 160 -14.17 12.52 13.82
N ILE A 161 -14.68 13.00 12.67
CA ILE A 161 -13.86 13.70 11.66
C ILE A 161 -13.28 15.01 12.22
N ASN A 162 -14.07 15.81 12.93
CA ASN A 162 -13.61 17.07 13.53
C ASN A 162 -12.49 16.83 14.54
N GLU A 163 -12.63 15.82 15.40
CA GLU A 163 -11.62 15.41 16.37
C GLU A 163 -10.36 14.89 15.68
N ARG A 164 -10.49 13.99 14.68
CA ARG A 164 -9.35 13.39 13.99
C ARG A 164 -8.53 14.37 13.15
N TYR A 165 -9.15 15.39 12.57
CA TYR A 165 -8.49 16.29 11.62
C TYR A 165 -8.47 17.77 12.02
N GLY A 166 -8.96 18.11 13.21
CA GLY A 166 -9.05 19.51 13.67
C GLY A 166 -9.97 20.37 12.80
N MET A 167 -11.06 19.79 12.29
CA MET A 167 -12.02 20.49 11.43
C MET A 167 -13.20 21.03 12.24
N ASN A 168 -13.98 21.90 11.59
CA ASN A 168 -15.18 22.49 12.19
C ASN A 168 -16.40 22.24 11.30
N ILE A 169 -16.62 20.96 10.96
CA ILE A 169 -17.79 20.51 10.21
C ILE A 169 -19.04 20.72 11.10
N PRO A 170 -20.09 21.40 10.60
CA PRO A 170 -21.33 21.58 11.36
C PRO A 170 -22.01 20.24 11.67
N ILE A 171 -22.43 20.07 12.93
CA ILE A 171 -23.03 18.82 13.45
C ILE A 171 -24.58 18.93 13.53
N GLY A 172 -25.16 20.09 13.19
CA GLY A 172 -26.59 20.40 13.35
C GLY A 172 -27.35 20.66 12.04
N ARG A 173 -28.70 20.54 12.11
CA ARG A 173 -29.63 20.87 11.01
C ARG A 173 -29.36 22.29 10.52
N GLN A 174 -29.15 22.47 9.21
CA GLN A 174 -29.45 23.75 8.58
C GLN A 174 -30.93 24.04 8.85
N THR A 175 -31.22 24.94 9.77
CA THR A 175 -32.49 25.66 9.75
C THR A 175 -32.56 26.36 8.41
N VAL A 176 -33.49 25.90 7.58
CA VAL A 176 -33.92 26.58 6.37
C VAL A 176 -34.11 28.05 6.75
N MET A 177 -33.35 28.94 6.10
CA MET A 177 -33.65 30.36 6.17
C MET A 177 -35.02 30.55 5.51
N ASP A 178 -36.04 30.83 6.32
CA ASP A 178 -37.25 31.48 5.84
C ASP A 178 -36.85 32.88 5.37
N VAL A 179 -36.88 33.10 4.05
CA VAL A 179 -36.98 34.41 3.39
C VAL A 179 -38.02 34.29 2.29
#